data_AF-A0A2S4M346-F1
#
_entry.id   AF-A0A2S4M346-F1
#
_cell.length_a   1.000
_cell.length_b   1.000
_cell.length_c   1.000
_cell.angle_alpha   90.00
_cell.angle_beta   90.00
_cell.angle_gamma   90.00
#
_symmetry.space_group_name_H-M   'P 1'
#
loop_
_entity.id
_entity.type
_entity.pdbx_description
1 polymer ?
#
loop_
_entity_poly.entity_id
_entity_poly.type
_entity_poly.pdbx_seq_one_letter_code
_entity_poly.pdbx_strand_id
1 'polypeptide(L)'
;MANHPPYSVVLTYSEERQQLTVQTVDRNRLAPHVAGKLEMPILLDEYDFKLDDEFARRLGVAVLNLIALGQPDIRQYMSVTQQPKE
;
A
#
# COMPACT_ATOMS: atom_id res chain seq x y z
N MET A 1 24.59 -8.73 -1.78
CA MET A 1 23.19 -8.29 -1.99
C MET A 1 22.60 -9.20 -3.06
N ALA A 2 21.53 -9.94 -2.76
CA ALA A 2 20.92 -10.84 -3.73
C ALA A 2 20.37 -10.01 -4.90
N ASN A 3 20.67 -10.45 -6.13
CA ASN A 3 20.23 -9.73 -7.33
C ASN A 3 18.75 -10.03 -7.56
N HIS A 4 17.94 -9.05 -7.23
CA HIS A 4 16.51 -9.17 -7.06
C HIS A 4 15.82 -8.59 -8.30
N PRO A 5 15.07 -9.37 -9.12
CA PRO A 5 14.39 -8.82 -10.30
C PRO A 5 13.30 -7.80 -9.89
N PRO A 6 12.79 -6.97 -10.79
CA PRO A 6 11.71 -6.04 -10.45
C PRO A 6 10.44 -6.77 -9.97
N TYR A 7 9.93 -6.36 -8.80
CA TYR A 7 8.71 -6.92 -8.21
C TYR A 7 7.61 -5.88 -8.09
N SER A 8 6.39 -6.38 -7.99
CA SER A 8 5.31 -5.68 -7.30
C SER A 8 5.15 -6.23 -5.89
N VAL A 9 4.63 -5.40 -4.97
CA VAL A 9 4.28 -5.82 -3.61
C VAL A 9 2.76 -5.93 -3.52
N VAL A 10 2.28 -7.05 -2.98
CA VAL A 10 0.88 -7.27 -2.65
C VAL A 10 0.74 -7.26 -1.13
N LEU A 11 -0.17 -6.45 -0.63
CA LEU A 11 -0.55 -6.41 0.78
C LEU A 11 -1.96 -6.97 0.93
N THR A 12 -2.12 -7.99 1.77
CA THR A 12 -3.42 -8.61 2.03
C THR A 12 -3.74 -8.57 3.52
N TYR A 13 -4.96 -8.18 3.87
CA TYR A 13 -5.46 -8.27 5.24
C TYR A 13 -6.31 -9.54 5.43
N SER A 14 -5.93 -10.36 6.41
CA SER A 14 -6.71 -11.51 6.84
C SER A 14 -7.41 -11.17 8.16
N GLU A 15 -8.74 -11.06 8.12
CA GLU A 15 -9.57 -10.83 9.31
C GLU A 15 -9.47 -12.01 10.29
N GLU A 16 -9.55 -13.25 9.78
CA GLU A 16 -9.47 -14.48 10.59
C GLU A 16 -8.18 -14.57 11.41
N ARG A 17 -7.06 -14.18 10.81
CA ARG A 17 -5.73 -14.22 11.44
C ARG A 17 -5.31 -12.89 12.04
N GLN A 18 -6.13 -11.85 11.88
CA GLN A 18 -5.85 -10.47 12.27
C GLN A 18 -4.45 -10.00 11.86
N GLN A 19 -4.05 -10.31 10.62
CA GLN A 19 -2.69 -10.02 10.16
C GLN A 19 -2.66 -9.40 8.76
N LEU A 20 -1.62 -8.60 8.53
CA LEU A 20 -1.23 -8.12 7.22
C LEU A 20 -0.13 -9.03 6.67
N THR A 21 -0.33 -9.51 5.45
CA THR A 21 0.65 -10.34 4.73
C THR A 21 1.22 -9.52 3.58
N VAL A 22 2.54 -9.34 3.56
CA VAL A 22 3.29 -8.66 2.50
C VAL A 22 3.96 -9.72 1.64
N GLN A 23 3.71 -9.70 0.33
CA GLN A 23 4.29 -10.64 -0.62
C GLN A 23 4.89 -9.90 -1.81
N THR A 24 6.04 -10.37 -2.30
CA THR A 24 6.59 -9.93 -3.58
C THR A 24 6.08 -10.83 -4.69
N VAL A 25 5.71 -10.24 -5.81
CA VAL A 25 5.20 -10.93 -6.99
C VAL A 25 5.93 -10.41 -8.21
N ASP A 26 6.21 -11.29 -9.17
CA ASP A 26 6.73 -10.87 -10.47
C ASP A 26 5.79 -9.86 -11.12
N ARG A 27 6.34 -8.72 -11.53
CA ARG A 27 5.56 -7.59 -12.07
C ARG A 27 4.79 -7.98 -13.33
N ASN A 28 5.38 -8.76 -14.21
CA ASN A 28 4.77 -9.14 -15.49
C ASN A 28 3.64 -10.15 -15.28
N ARG A 29 3.77 -11.01 -14.26
CA ARG A 29 2.69 -11.91 -13.84
C ARG A 29 1.53 -11.16 -13.19
N LEU A 30 1.80 -10.11 -12.42
CA LEU A 30 0.75 -9.34 -11.75
C LEU A 30 -0.03 -8.41 -12.71
N ALA A 31 0.64 -7.84 -13.72
CA ALA A 31 0.06 -6.87 -14.67
C ALA A 31 -1.33 -7.23 -15.23
N PRO A 32 -1.59 -8.44 -15.76
CA PRO A 32 -2.92 -8.78 -16.28
C PRO A 32 -4.00 -8.86 -15.19
N HIS A 33 -3.64 -9.10 -13.93
CA HIS A 33 -4.60 -9.23 -12.82
C HIS A 33 -5.05 -7.87 -12.25
N VAL A 34 -4.22 -6.83 -12.39
CA VAL A 34 -4.53 -5.48 -11.92
C VAL A 34 -5.11 -4.58 -13.02
N ALA A 35 -5.04 -5.01 -14.29
CA ALA A 35 -5.59 -4.27 -15.42
C ALA A 35 -7.09 -3.96 -15.23
N GLY A 36 -7.45 -2.67 -15.32
CA GLY A 36 -8.83 -2.19 -15.18
C GLY A 36 -9.40 -2.28 -13.76
N LYS A 37 -8.56 -2.51 -12.75
CA LYS A 37 -8.97 -2.44 -11.33
C LYS A 37 -8.78 -1.02 -10.80
N LEU A 38 -9.29 -0.79 -9.58
CA LEU A 38 -9.11 0.47 -8.88
C LEU A 38 -7.61 0.80 -8.78
N GLU A 39 -7.25 1.98 -9.27
CA GLU A 39 -5.90 2.50 -9.23
C GLU A 39 -5.91 3.85 -8.53
N MET A 40 -4.94 4.05 -7.63
CA MET A 40 -4.68 5.33 -6.98
C MET A 40 -3.26 5.72 -7.35
N PRO A 41 -3.07 6.50 -8.43
CA PRO A 41 -1.74 6.93 -8.83
C PRO A 41 -1.16 7.87 -7.77
N ILE A 42 0.09 7.64 -7.38
CA ILE A 42 0.87 8.52 -6.50
C ILE A 42 2.00 9.08 -7.35
N LEU A 43 1.90 10.37 -7.71
CA LEU A 43 2.87 11.03 -8.56
C LEU A 43 4.02 11.55 -7.71
N LEU A 44 5.27 11.25 -8.09
CA LEU A 44 6.43 11.59 -7.27
C LEU A 44 6.78 13.08 -7.30
N ASP A 45 6.38 13.80 -8.34
CA ASP A 45 6.55 15.24 -8.46
C ASP A 45 5.73 16.03 -7.43
N GLU A 46 4.59 15.51 -6.99
CA GLU A 46 3.80 16.05 -5.88
C GLU A 46 4.52 15.99 -4.52
N TYR A 47 5.63 15.24 -4.44
CA TYR A 47 6.44 15.05 -3.23
C TYR A 47 7.90 15.48 -3.43
N ASP A 48 8.18 16.38 -4.38
CA ASP A 48 9.54 16.83 -4.71
C ASP A 48 10.51 15.68 -5.04
N PHE A 49 9.99 14.55 -5.53
CA PHE A 49 10.72 13.30 -5.73
C PHE A 49 11.42 12.76 -4.48
N LYS A 50 10.94 13.13 -3.29
CA LYS A 50 11.46 12.65 -2.00
C LYS A 50 10.55 11.57 -1.43
N LEU A 51 11.14 10.43 -1.14
CA LEU A 51 10.50 9.31 -0.45
C LEU A 51 10.96 9.30 1.01
N ASP A 52 10.64 10.36 1.74
CA ASP A 52 11.02 10.54 3.14
C ASP A 52 10.02 9.85 4.10
N ASP A 53 10.26 10.01 5.41
CA ASP A 53 9.42 9.40 6.44
C ASP A 53 7.96 9.87 6.37
N GLU A 54 7.73 11.12 5.96
CA GLU A 54 6.39 11.68 5.82
C GLU A 54 5.68 11.10 4.59
N PHE A 55 6.39 10.94 3.46
CA PHE A 55 5.89 10.20 2.32
C PHE A 55 5.54 8.75 2.70
N ALA A 56 6.46 8.03 3.35
CA ALA A 56 6.25 6.63 3.74
C ALA A 56 5.04 6.49 4.68
N ARG A 57 4.89 7.41 5.64
CA ARG A 57 3.73 7.49 6.53
C ARG A 57 2.43 7.67 5.74
N ARG A 58 2.37 8.64 4.82
CA ARG A 58 1.18 8.92 3.99
C ARG A 58 0.82 7.75 3.10
N LEU A 59 1.81 7.12 2.47
CA LEU A 59 1.63 5.93 1.66
C LEU A 59 0.99 4.80 2.48
N GLY A 60 1.54 4.52 3.66
CA GLY A 60 1.00 3.49 4.56
C GLY A 60 -0.45 3.76 4.98
N VAL A 61 -0.76 5.01 5.33
CA VAL A 61 -2.14 5.44 5.67
C VAL A 61 -3.09 5.24 4.49
N ALA A 62 -2.68 5.65 3.29
CA ALA A 62 -3.51 5.53 2.10
C ALA A 62 -3.80 4.07 1.76
N VAL A 63 -2.81 3.18 1.85
CA VAL A 63 -2.97 1.74 1.64
C VAL A 63 -3.92 1.12 2.69
N LEU A 64 -3.78 1.47 3.98
CA LEU A 64 -4.68 0.99 5.02
C LEU A 64 -6.12 1.48 4.82
N ASN A 65 -6.31 2.73 4.41
CA ASN A 65 -7.62 3.28 4.08
C ASN A 65 -8.25 2.55 2.88
N LEU A 66 -7.47 2.19 1.84
CA LEU A 66 -7.95 1.39 0.72
C LEU A 66 -8.42 -0.02 1.15
N ILE A 67 -7.66 -0.70 2.03
CA ILE A 67 -8.10 -1.97 2.61
C ILE A 67 -9.41 -1.78 3.38
N ALA A 68 -9.51 -0.72 4.18
CA ALA A 68 -10.70 -0.41 4.98
C ALA A 68 -11.96 -0.11 4.13
N LEU A 69 -11.82 0.23 2.83
CA LEU A 69 -12.96 0.34 1.92
C LEU A 69 -13.61 -1.01 1.65
N GLY A 70 -12.83 -2.08 1.51
CA GLY A 70 -13.32 -3.43 1.29
C GLY A 70 -13.53 -4.26 2.57
N GLN A 71 -12.75 -3.97 3.61
CA GLN A 71 -12.70 -4.71 4.87
C GLN A 71 -12.76 -3.73 6.06
N PRO A 72 -13.94 -3.22 6.41
CA PRO A 72 -14.10 -2.07 7.31
C PRO A 72 -13.60 -2.34 8.74
N ASP A 73 -13.57 -3.59 9.18
CA ASP A 73 -13.22 -3.97 10.54
C ASP A 73 -11.78 -3.64 10.90
N ILE A 74 -10.88 -3.53 9.91
CA ILE A 74 -9.49 -3.13 10.16
C ILE A 74 -9.40 -1.73 10.80
N ARG A 75 -10.41 -0.87 10.61
CA ARG A 75 -10.44 0.49 11.16
C ARG A 75 -10.29 0.51 12.68
N GLN A 76 -10.76 -0.52 13.39
CA GLN A 76 -10.64 -0.60 14.84
C GLN A 76 -9.18 -0.72 15.32
N TYR A 77 -8.28 -1.18 14.44
CA TYR A 77 -6.85 -1.32 14.70
C TYR A 77 -6.02 -0.13 14.18
N MET A 78 -6.65 0.83 13.50
CA MET A 78 -5.97 1.97 12.89
C MET A 78 -5.88 3.14 13.87
N SER A 79 -4.67 3.45 14.34
CA SER A 79 -4.35 4.67 15.12
C SER A 79 -3.39 5.58 14.34
N VAL A 80 -3.72 5.82 13.07
CA VAL A 80 -2.86 6.55 12.14
C VAL A 80 -3.32 8.00 11.97
N THR A 81 -2.39 8.93 11.80
CA THR A 81 -2.72 10.33 11.52
C THR A 81 -3.15 10.48 10.07
N GLN A 82 -4.43 10.80 9.84
CA GLN A 82 -5.06 10.82 8.51
C GLN A 82 -4.62 12.00 7.63
N GLN A 83 -4.18 13.10 8.24
CA GLN A 83 -3.74 14.31 7.56
C GLN A 83 -2.30 14.65 7.98
N PRO A 84 -1.59 15.52 7.23
CA PRO A 84 -0.32 16.08 7.70
C PRO A 84 -0.51 16.72 9.08
N LYS A 85 0.49 16.58 9.96
CA LYS A 85 0.60 17.51 11.08
C LYS A 85 1.17 18.80 10.48
N GLU A 86 0.47 19.92 10.70
CA GLU A 86 0.98 21.26 10.37
C GLU A 86 2.31 21.55 11.07
#